data_AF-A0A1G0GWK0-F1
#
_entry.id   AF-A0A1G0GWK0-F1
#
_cell.length_a   1.000
_cell.length_b   1.000
_cell.length_c   1.000
_cell.angle_alpha   90.00
_cell.angle_beta   90.00
_cell.angle_gamma   90.00
#
_symmetry.space_group_name_H-M   'P 1'
#
loop_
_entity.id
_entity.type
_entity.pdbx_description
1 polymer ?
#
loop_
_entity_poly.entity_id
_entity_poly.type
_entity_poly.pdbx_seq_one_letter_code
_entity_poly.pdbx_strand_id
1 'polypeptide(L)'
;MFRDEFQSKIFTLADLPSEILQNRMACWLDAQDLSHFSQTSHSYYTLFKYPPLKVAYLLKQVVKSDYDSVETILEQDASLLLRKGQARDCCRTFQDITAFQYALWALDWQMWTIMLFYFYKKKQMSQALQQLEELESRGTPYGIYYDFMPLIISLDNYVKYSDCWWSCDTCTEYWNKSVYTIRKDVPAHVANNCRRERIPDYLHAVTDLYETSHNMLAKLKQELMLQCVFQLRTPS
;
A
#
# COMPACT_ATOMS: atom_id res chain seq x y z
N MET A 1 -56.35 19.06 -14.67
CA MET A 1 -55.01 19.69 -14.71
C MET A 1 -54.13 18.92 -13.75
N PHE A 2 -53.01 18.41 -14.24
CA PHE A 2 -51.87 17.78 -13.54
C PHE A 2 -52.13 16.55 -12.68
N ARG A 3 -52.02 15.37 -13.31
CA ARG A 3 -51.61 14.13 -12.66
C ARG A 3 -50.13 13.98 -13.04
N ASP A 4 -49.24 14.55 -12.23
CA ASP A 4 -47.80 14.42 -12.46
C ASP A 4 -47.38 12.96 -12.24
N GLU A 5 -46.98 12.31 -13.32
CA GLU A 5 -46.28 11.04 -13.30
C GLU A 5 -44.93 11.24 -12.62
N PHE A 6 -44.85 10.88 -11.33
CA PHE A 6 -43.56 10.58 -10.72
C PHE A 6 -43.07 9.24 -11.30
N GLN A 7 -42.47 9.28 -12.49
CA GLN A 7 -41.63 8.18 -12.94
C GLN A 7 -40.40 8.16 -12.04
N SER A 8 -40.41 7.30 -11.01
CA SER A 8 -39.19 7.00 -10.29
C SER A 8 -38.24 6.31 -11.25
N LYS A 9 -37.29 7.07 -11.80
CA LYS A 9 -36.22 6.50 -12.62
C LYS A 9 -35.44 5.55 -11.73
N ILE A 10 -35.61 4.25 -11.91
CA ILE A 10 -34.83 3.24 -11.20
C ILE A 10 -33.40 3.36 -11.71
N PHE A 11 -32.52 3.90 -10.88
CA PHE A 11 -31.09 3.89 -11.15
C PHE A 11 -30.57 2.48 -10.87
N THR A 12 -30.11 1.81 -11.92
CA THR A 12 -29.38 0.56 -11.80
C THR A 12 -27.91 0.85 -11.60
N LEU A 13 -27.18 -0.15 -11.12
CA LEU A 13 -25.74 -0.02 -10.91
C LEU A 13 -24.98 0.20 -12.25
N ALA A 14 -25.62 -0.03 -13.41
CA ALA A 14 -25.06 0.21 -14.74
C ALA A 14 -25.19 1.67 -15.18
N ASP A 15 -26.08 2.42 -14.52
CA ASP A 15 -26.29 3.85 -14.76
C ASP A 15 -25.32 4.73 -13.97
N LEU A 16 -24.50 4.13 -13.10
CA LEU A 16 -23.48 4.83 -12.34
C LEU A 16 -22.26 5.16 -13.21
N PRO A 17 -21.65 6.36 -13.05
CA PRO A 17 -20.42 6.70 -13.74
C PRO A 17 -19.33 5.67 -13.46
N SER A 18 -18.58 5.29 -14.50
CA SER A 18 -17.47 4.34 -14.43
C SER A 18 -16.48 4.70 -13.31
N GLU A 19 -16.27 5.99 -13.09
CA GLU A 19 -15.39 6.55 -12.06
C GLU A 19 -15.85 6.23 -10.63
N ILE A 20 -17.16 6.23 -10.36
CA ILE A 20 -17.71 5.88 -9.04
C ILE A 20 -17.58 4.38 -8.80
N LEU A 21 -17.89 3.57 -9.82
CA LEU A 21 -17.73 2.11 -9.74
C LEU A 21 -16.26 1.72 -9.56
N GLN A 22 -15.35 2.41 -10.25
CA GLN A 22 -13.91 2.12 -10.23
C GLN A 22 -13.20 2.57 -8.95
N ASN A 23 -13.46 3.80 -8.49
CA ASN A 23 -12.71 4.37 -7.38
C ASN A 23 -13.34 4.10 -6.02
N ARG A 24 -14.65 3.77 -5.97
CA ARG A 24 -15.33 3.53 -4.68
C ARG A 24 -15.71 2.09 -4.47
N MET A 25 -16.32 1.39 -5.43
CA MET A 25 -16.77 0.02 -5.20
C MET A 25 -15.63 -1.00 -5.16
N ALA A 26 -14.65 -0.87 -6.06
CA ALA A 26 -13.49 -1.77 -6.15
C ALA A 26 -12.75 -1.96 -4.82
N CYS A 27 -12.61 -0.87 -4.07
CA CYS A 27 -11.90 -0.87 -2.80
C CYS A 27 -12.62 -1.72 -1.73
N TRP A 28 -13.93 -1.96 -1.88
CA TRP A 28 -14.73 -2.76 -0.94
C TRP A 28 -14.89 -4.21 -1.37
N LEU A 29 -14.90 -4.49 -2.67
CA LEU A 29 -15.10 -5.84 -3.20
C LEU A 29 -13.83 -6.69 -3.12
N ASP A 30 -13.99 -8.00 -2.89
CA ASP A 30 -12.90 -8.98 -3.00
C ASP A 30 -12.81 -9.58 -4.42
N ALA A 31 -11.81 -10.45 -4.66
CA ALA A 31 -11.64 -11.05 -5.99
C ALA A 31 -12.84 -11.90 -6.42
N GLN A 32 -13.53 -12.54 -5.49
CA GLN A 32 -14.65 -13.42 -5.79
C GLN A 32 -15.87 -12.61 -6.17
N ASP A 33 -16.15 -11.53 -5.43
CA ASP A 33 -17.18 -10.57 -5.76
C ASP A 33 -16.93 -9.94 -7.13
N LEU A 34 -15.71 -9.46 -7.39
CA LEU A 34 -15.34 -8.86 -8.69
C LEU A 34 -15.52 -9.86 -9.84
N SER A 35 -15.17 -11.13 -9.63
CA SER A 35 -15.38 -12.21 -10.60
C SER A 35 -16.85 -12.44 -10.88
N HIS A 36 -17.68 -12.56 -9.83
CA HIS A 36 -19.12 -12.72 -9.98
C HIS A 36 -19.75 -11.54 -10.72
N PHE A 37 -19.41 -10.31 -10.33
CA PHE A 37 -19.90 -9.11 -11.02
C PHE A 37 -19.51 -9.09 -12.50
N SER A 38 -18.27 -9.48 -12.85
CA SER A 38 -17.83 -9.56 -14.24
C SER A 38 -18.62 -10.53 -15.11
N GLN A 39 -19.32 -11.50 -14.51
CA GLN A 39 -20.12 -12.51 -15.22
C GLN A 39 -21.59 -12.10 -15.40
N THR A 40 -22.06 -11.07 -14.69
CA THR A 40 -23.48 -10.67 -14.69
C THR A 40 -23.91 -9.88 -15.93
N SER A 41 -23.00 -9.13 -16.58
CA SER A 41 -23.32 -8.39 -17.80
C SER A 41 -22.07 -8.10 -18.61
N HIS A 42 -22.23 -7.83 -19.92
CA HIS A 42 -21.11 -7.44 -20.77
C HIS A 42 -20.49 -6.10 -20.35
N SER A 43 -21.32 -5.15 -19.90
CA SER A 43 -20.85 -3.86 -19.37
C SER A 43 -19.99 -4.07 -18.12
N TYR A 44 -20.43 -4.92 -17.20
CA TYR A 44 -19.65 -5.26 -16.01
C TYR A 44 -18.43 -6.09 -16.34
N TYR A 45 -18.52 -7.04 -17.26
CA TYR A 45 -17.34 -7.73 -17.79
C TYR A 45 -16.30 -6.74 -18.30
N THR A 46 -16.69 -5.75 -19.11
CA THR A 46 -15.77 -4.71 -19.59
C THR A 46 -15.24 -3.81 -18.48
N LEU A 47 -16.08 -3.48 -17.49
CA LEU A 47 -15.73 -2.66 -16.34
C LEU A 47 -14.76 -3.37 -15.38
N PHE A 48 -14.98 -4.66 -15.08
CA PHE A 48 -14.20 -5.50 -14.16
C PHE A 48 -12.99 -6.18 -14.82
N LYS A 49 -12.95 -6.27 -16.16
CA LYS A 49 -11.70 -6.49 -16.90
C LYS A 49 -10.89 -5.20 -17.13
N TYR A 50 -11.44 -4.04 -16.77
CA TYR A 50 -10.80 -2.74 -17.01
C TYR A 50 -9.53 -2.59 -16.17
N PRO A 51 -8.41 -2.11 -16.75
CA PRO A 51 -7.14 -1.97 -16.04
C PRO A 51 -7.23 -1.20 -14.70
N PRO A 52 -7.98 -0.09 -14.58
CA PRO A 52 -8.21 0.61 -13.31
C PRO A 52 -8.74 -0.25 -12.15
N LEU A 53 -9.61 -1.24 -12.41
CA LEU A 53 -10.13 -2.10 -11.33
C LEU A 53 -9.08 -3.11 -10.86
N LYS A 54 -8.30 -3.68 -11.78
CA LYS A 54 -7.18 -4.55 -11.41
C LYS A 54 -6.08 -3.79 -10.66
N VAL A 55 -5.82 -2.55 -11.04
CA VAL A 55 -4.87 -1.67 -10.33
C VAL A 55 -5.38 -1.34 -8.93
N ALA A 56 -6.66 -0.98 -8.78
CA ALA A 56 -7.27 -0.73 -7.48
C ALA A 56 -7.23 -1.98 -6.59
N TYR A 57 -7.49 -3.16 -7.16
CA TYR A 57 -7.41 -4.43 -6.44
C TYR A 57 -5.96 -4.74 -6.01
N LEU A 58 -4.98 -4.60 -6.91
CA LEU A 58 -3.56 -4.77 -6.59
C LEU A 58 -3.15 -3.82 -5.45
N LEU A 59 -3.46 -2.53 -5.57
CA LEU A 59 -3.16 -1.54 -4.52
C LEU A 59 -3.80 -1.89 -3.19
N LYS A 60 -5.04 -2.40 -3.18
CA LYS A 60 -5.70 -2.88 -1.97
C LYS A 60 -4.93 -4.02 -1.31
N GLN A 61 -4.42 -4.99 -2.07
CA GLN A 61 -3.65 -6.11 -1.51
C GLN A 61 -2.28 -5.68 -1.02
N VAL A 62 -1.62 -4.78 -1.75
CA VAL A 62 -0.35 -4.18 -1.37
C VAL A 62 -0.48 -3.40 -0.06
N VAL A 63 -1.53 -2.59 0.09
CA VAL A 63 -1.82 -1.85 1.33
C VAL A 63 -2.06 -2.79 2.50
N LYS A 64 -2.70 -3.92 2.27
CA LYS A 64 -2.94 -4.95 3.30
C LYS A 64 -1.71 -5.79 3.63
N SER A 65 -0.63 -5.65 2.85
CA SER A 65 0.56 -6.50 2.89
C SER A 65 0.21 -7.98 2.72
N ASP A 66 -0.68 -8.28 1.77
CA ASP A 66 -1.03 -9.65 1.35
C ASP A 66 -0.10 -10.08 0.20
N TYR A 67 1.03 -10.67 0.58
CA TYR A 67 2.11 -11.07 -0.34
C TYR A 67 1.65 -12.10 -1.37
N ASP A 68 0.91 -13.12 -0.94
CA ASP A 68 0.46 -14.24 -1.78
C ASP A 68 -0.53 -13.78 -2.85
N SER A 69 -1.49 -12.93 -2.45
CA SER A 69 -2.44 -12.33 -3.39
C SER A 69 -1.74 -11.43 -4.41
N VAL A 70 -0.76 -10.63 -3.97
CA VAL A 70 0.02 -9.76 -4.87
C VAL A 70 0.81 -10.58 -5.88
N GLU A 71 1.51 -11.62 -5.45
CA GLU A 71 2.26 -12.50 -6.36
C GLU A 71 1.33 -13.15 -7.40
N THR A 72 0.18 -13.65 -6.96
CA THR A 72 -0.84 -14.24 -7.84
C THR A 72 -1.33 -13.25 -8.91
N ILE A 73 -1.59 -11.99 -8.52
CA ILE A 73 -2.02 -10.93 -9.45
C ILE A 73 -0.92 -10.61 -10.46
N LEU A 74 0.33 -10.49 -10.00
CA LEU A 74 1.47 -10.11 -10.84
C LEU A 74 1.92 -11.22 -11.79
N GLU A 75 1.75 -12.49 -11.42
CA GLU A 75 1.96 -13.62 -12.32
C GLU A 75 1.00 -13.57 -13.52
N GLN A 76 -0.25 -13.17 -13.27
CA GLN A 76 -1.25 -13.00 -14.32
C GLN A 76 -0.98 -11.76 -15.17
N ASP A 77 -0.66 -10.62 -14.55
CA ASP A 77 -0.46 -9.35 -15.25
C ASP A 77 0.49 -8.39 -14.51
N ALA A 78 1.78 -8.56 -14.74
CA ALA A 78 2.81 -7.65 -14.21
C ALA A 78 2.73 -6.21 -14.76
N SER A 79 2.00 -5.96 -15.86
CA SER A 79 1.90 -4.60 -16.43
C SER A 79 1.16 -3.63 -15.50
N LEU A 80 0.42 -4.17 -14.53
CA LEU A 80 -0.26 -3.41 -13.48
C LEU A 80 0.73 -2.61 -12.60
N LEU A 81 1.98 -3.04 -12.46
CA LEU A 81 3.03 -2.30 -11.72
C LEU A 81 3.35 -0.93 -12.34
N LEU A 82 3.05 -0.73 -13.62
CA LEU A 82 3.30 0.53 -14.34
C LEU A 82 2.12 1.50 -14.24
N ARG A 83 1.02 1.08 -13.63
CA ARG A 83 -0.21 1.85 -13.58
C ARG A 83 -0.36 2.48 -12.21
N LYS A 84 -0.75 3.75 -12.22
CA LYS A 84 -1.09 4.50 -11.02
C LYS A 84 -2.58 4.37 -10.73
N GLY A 85 -2.92 4.44 -9.45
CA GLY A 85 -4.30 4.40 -8.98
C GLY A 85 -4.44 5.08 -7.63
N GLN A 86 -5.59 4.85 -7.00
CA GLN A 86 -5.86 5.31 -5.64
C GLN A 86 -5.60 4.17 -4.64
N ALA A 87 -4.81 4.46 -3.61
CA ALA A 87 -4.59 3.55 -2.49
C ALA A 87 -5.20 4.16 -1.22
N ARG A 88 -5.91 3.35 -0.43
CA ARG A 88 -6.45 3.76 0.88
C ARG A 88 -5.87 2.88 1.97
N ASP A 89 -5.03 3.49 2.80
CA ASP A 89 -4.30 2.87 3.90
C ASP A 89 -4.78 3.47 5.22
N CYS A 90 -5.56 2.73 6.01
CA CYS A 90 -6.14 3.14 7.30
C CYS A 90 -6.68 4.59 7.35
N CYS A 91 -5.82 5.57 7.62
CA CYS A 91 -6.10 7.01 7.75
C CYS A 91 -5.62 7.87 6.55
N ARG A 92 -4.92 7.28 5.59
CA ARG A 92 -4.30 7.93 4.43
C ARG A 92 -4.98 7.52 3.13
N THR A 93 -5.03 8.47 2.20
CA THR A 93 -5.44 8.22 0.82
C THR A 93 -4.40 8.79 -0.12
N PHE A 94 -3.80 7.92 -0.92
CA PHE A 94 -2.84 8.29 -1.95
C PHE A 94 -3.59 8.42 -3.27
N GLN A 95 -3.43 9.57 -3.93
CA GLN A 95 -3.89 9.78 -5.30
C GLN A 95 -2.70 9.58 -6.24
N ASP A 96 -2.93 8.89 -7.36
CA ASP A 96 -1.94 8.72 -8.42
C ASP A 96 -0.62 8.08 -7.94
N ILE A 97 -0.72 6.91 -7.29
CA ILE A 97 0.42 6.12 -6.83
C ILE A 97 0.44 4.74 -7.49
N THR A 98 1.62 4.23 -7.84
CA THR A 98 1.75 2.82 -8.26
C THR A 98 1.83 1.90 -7.04
N ALA A 99 1.59 0.61 -7.25
CA ALA A 99 1.78 -0.43 -6.23
C ALA A 99 3.21 -0.42 -5.66
N PHE A 100 4.21 -0.25 -6.52
CA PHE A 100 5.61 -0.24 -6.13
C PHE A 100 5.99 1.03 -5.37
N GLN A 101 5.49 2.20 -5.79
CA GLN A 101 5.69 3.45 -5.05
C GLN A 101 5.08 3.39 -3.65
N TYR A 102 3.89 2.80 -3.50
CA TYR A 102 3.32 2.61 -2.17
C TYR A 102 4.18 1.66 -1.31
N ALA A 103 4.64 0.53 -1.85
CA ALA A 103 5.49 -0.41 -1.11
C ALA A 103 6.80 0.26 -0.64
N LEU A 104 7.43 1.05 -1.52
CA LEU A 104 8.60 1.87 -1.18
C LEU A 104 8.29 2.90 -0.09
N TRP A 105 7.22 3.67 -0.27
CA TRP A 105 6.77 4.66 0.71
C TRP A 105 6.52 3.99 2.08
N ALA A 106 5.86 2.83 2.11
CA ALA A 106 5.56 2.10 3.33
C ALA A 106 6.81 1.46 3.99
N LEU A 107 7.95 1.40 3.31
CA LEU A 107 9.12 0.63 3.75
C LEU A 107 8.87 -0.90 3.84
N ASP A 108 7.92 -1.43 3.07
CA ASP A 108 7.59 -2.86 3.04
C ASP A 108 8.55 -3.61 2.10
N TRP A 109 9.72 -3.98 2.64
CA TRP A 109 10.79 -4.52 1.82
C TRP A 109 10.46 -5.88 1.19
N GLN A 110 9.67 -6.69 1.89
CA GLN A 110 9.21 -7.97 1.37
C GLN A 110 8.31 -7.74 0.15
N MET A 111 7.39 -6.78 0.24
CA MET A 111 6.48 -6.44 -0.84
C MET A 111 7.21 -5.92 -2.08
N TRP A 112 8.15 -4.99 -1.93
CA TRP A 112 8.86 -4.48 -3.10
C TRP A 112 9.79 -5.53 -3.71
N THR A 113 10.33 -6.46 -2.93
CA THR A 113 11.18 -7.55 -3.45
C THR A 113 10.38 -8.46 -4.39
N ILE A 114 9.13 -8.78 -4.04
CA ILE A 114 8.21 -9.50 -4.94
C ILE A 114 8.02 -8.72 -6.24
N MET A 115 7.76 -7.41 -6.17
CA MET A 115 7.55 -6.59 -7.36
C MET A 115 8.81 -6.48 -8.23
N LEU A 116 9.99 -6.39 -7.63
CA LEU A 116 11.27 -6.35 -8.34
C LEU A 116 11.53 -7.63 -9.13
N PHE A 117 11.15 -8.80 -8.59
CA PHE A 117 11.20 -10.05 -9.35
C PHE A 117 10.40 -9.96 -10.66
N TYR A 118 9.21 -9.36 -10.62
CA TYR A 118 8.38 -9.17 -11.81
C TYR A 118 8.93 -8.11 -12.77
N PHE A 119 9.47 -7.00 -12.27
CA PHE A 119 10.19 -6.03 -13.10
C PHE A 119 11.37 -6.69 -13.82
N TYR A 120 12.16 -7.51 -13.12
CA TYR A 120 13.26 -8.26 -13.71
C TYR A 120 12.76 -9.27 -14.77
N LYS A 121 11.76 -10.09 -14.43
CA LYS A 121 11.14 -11.09 -15.32
C LYS A 121 10.60 -10.46 -16.61
N LYS A 122 10.10 -9.22 -16.55
CA LYS A 122 9.60 -8.46 -17.71
C LYS A 122 10.64 -7.56 -18.38
N LYS A 123 11.90 -7.56 -17.92
CA LYS A 123 12.98 -6.68 -18.41
C LYS A 123 12.63 -5.18 -18.29
N GLN A 124 11.94 -4.81 -17.21
CA GLN A 124 11.41 -3.47 -16.93
C GLN A 124 12.08 -2.80 -15.72
N MET A 125 13.32 -3.17 -15.39
CA MET A 125 14.04 -2.59 -14.24
C MET A 125 14.22 -1.07 -14.33
N SER A 126 14.31 -0.50 -15.53
CA SER A 126 14.33 0.96 -15.74
C SER A 126 13.04 1.64 -15.29
N GLN A 127 11.89 0.97 -15.38
CA GLN A 127 10.62 1.48 -14.86
C GLN A 127 10.59 1.46 -13.33
N ALA A 128 11.21 0.46 -12.69
CA ALA A 128 11.36 0.46 -11.24
C ALA A 128 12.22 1.64 -10.75
N LEU A 129 13.35 1.90 -11.43
CA LEU A 129 14.19 3.07 -11.13
C LEU A 129 13.42 4.39 -11.32
N GLN A 130 12.72 4.55 -12.45
CA GLN A 130 11.93 5.76 -12.71
C GLN A 130 10.87 6.00 -11.62
N GLN A 131 10.20 4.95 -11.16
CA GLN A 131 9.20 5.06 -10.10
C GLN A 131 9.80 5.43 -8.74
N LEU A 132 10.99 4.90 -8.41
CA LEU A 132 11.74 5.27 -7.22
C LEU A 132 12.19 6.74 -7.27
N GLU A 133 12.79 7.17 -8.38
CA GLU A 133 13.22 8.56 -8.58
C GLU A 133 12.04 9.54 -8.53
N GLU A 134 10.90 9.16 -9.12
CA GLU A 134 9.68 9.96 -9.02
C GLU A 134 9.21 10.10 -7.57
N LEU A 135 9.20 9.01 -6.80
CA LEU A 135 8.82 9.05 -5.38
C LEU A 135 9.77 9.92 -4.57
N GLU A 136 11.09 9.82 -4.79
CA GLU A 136 12.07 10.59 -4.03
C GLU A 136 12.10 12.08 -4.40
N SER A 137 11.82 12.41 -5.66
CA SER A 137 11.79 13.80 -6.13
C SER A 137 10.50 14.52 -5.76
N ARG A 138 9.35 13.85 -5.86
CA ARG A 138 8.03 14.46 -5.64
C ARG A 138 7.49 14.21 -4.23
N GLY A 139 7.83 13.08 -3.63
CA GLY A 139 7.23 12.60 -2.39
C GLY A 139 5.74 12.28 -2.54
N THR A 140 5.10 12.04 -1.41
CA THR A 140 3.64 11.97 -1.25
C THR A 140 3.17 13.08 -0.31
N PRO A 141 1.85 13.33 -0.18
CA PRO A 141 1.33 14.22 0.87
C PRO A 141 1.73 13.81 2.30
N TYR A 142 2.23 12.58 2.47
CA TYR A 142 2.63 12.00 3.75
C TYR A 142 4.15 11.78 3.84
N GLY A 143 4.93 12.53 3.04
CA GLY A 143 6.39 12.41 2.97
C GLY A 143 6.86 11.45 1.89
N ILE A 144 8.19 11.28 1.78
CA ILE A 144 8.82 10.40 0.78
C ILE A 144 8.68 8.93 1.21
N TYR A 145 8.91 8.67 2.50
CA TYR A 145 8.76 7.36 3.14
C TYR A 145 7.97 7.53 4.44
N TYR A 146 7.38 6.45 4.92
CA TYR A 146 6.72 6.42 6.22
C TYR A 146 7.75 6.62 7.33
N ASP A 147 7.47 7.57 8.22
CA ASP A 147 8.33 7.88 9.35
C ASP A 147 7.97 7.01 10.56
N PHE A 148 8.86 6.07 10.90
CA PHE A 148 8.72 5.19 12.06
C PHE A 148 9.14 5.86 13.37
N MET A 149 9.87 6.99 13.31
CA MET A 149 10.47 7.62 14.49
C MET A 149 9.45 8.01 15.57
N PRO A 150 8.27 8.57 15.25
CA PRO A 150 7.27 8.87 16.26
C PRO A 150 6.85 7.63 17.07
N LEU A 151 6.70 6.48 16.41
CA LEU A 151 6.35 5.23 17.08
C LEU A 151 7.49 4.70 17.94
N ILE A 152 8.71 4.64 17.38
CA ILE A 152 9.90 4.15 18.08
C ILE A 152 10.16 5.00 19.34
N ILE A 153 10.12 6.32 19.23
CA ILE A 153 10.31 7.24 20.35
C ILE A 153 9.21 7.05 21.40
N SER A 154 7.95 6.91 20.98
CA SER A 154 6.85 6.70 21.93
C SER A 154 6.97 5.38 22.68
N LEU A 155 7.42 4.32 22.01
CA LEU A 155 7.64 3.01 22.62
C LEU A 155 8.85 3.00 23.56
N ASP A 156 9.96 3.62 23.16
CA ASP A 156 11.17 3.75 23.98
C ASP A 156 10.87 4.52 25.28
N ASN A 157 10.17 5.65 25.18
CA ASN A 157 9.72 6.40 26.35
C ASN A 157 8.83 5.56 27.26
N TYR A 158 7.89 4.79 26.69
CA TYR A 158 7.04 3.92 27.51
C TYR A 158 7.88 2.91 28.29
N VAL A 159 8.76 2.16 27.62
CA VAL A 159 9.63 1.16 28.26
C VAL A 159 10.54 1.79 29.31
N LYS A 160 11.10 2.98 29.03
CA LYS A 160 12.03 3.66 29.92
C LYS A 160 11.38 4.16 31.21
N TYR A 161 10.16 4.67 31.14
CA TYR A 161 9.51 5.34 32.26
C TYR A 161 8.46 4.49 32.99
N SER A 162 7.88 3.46 32.33
CA SER A 162 6.77 2.66 32.89
C SER A 162 7.12 1.98 34.21
N ASP A 163 8.34 1.44 34.32
CA ASP A 163 8.69 0.55 35.43
C ASP A 163 9.20 1.31 36.66
N CYS A 164 9.70 2.52 36.47
CA CYS A 164 10.45 3.26 37.50
C CYS A 164 9.83 4.61 37.88
N TRP A 165 8.94 5.18 37.05
CA TRP A 165 8.55 6.59 37.17
C TRP A 165 7.04 6.83 37.11
N TRP A 166 6.28 5.95 36.45
CA TRP A 166 4.86 6.16 36.20
C TRP A 166 3.97 5.29 37.09
N SER A 167 2.84 5.87 37.50
CA SER A 167 1.75 5.08 38.08
C SER A 167 1.06 4.25 36.98
N CYS A 168 0.28 3.25 37.37
CA CYS A 168 -0.53 2.47 36.42
C CYS A 168 -1.47 3.35 35.59
N ASP A 169 -2.01 4.42 36.18
CA ASP A 169 -2.88 5.37 35.48
C ASP A 169 -2.11 6.17 34.43
N THR A 170 -0.92 6.67 34.77
CA THR A 170 -0.04 7.39 33.83
C THR A 170 0.39 6.48 32.68
N CYS A 171 0.75 5.22 32.96
CA CYS A 171 1.07 4.24 31.92
C CYS A 171 -0.12 4.04 30.97
N THR A 172 -1.32 3.84 31.51
CA THR A 172 -2.52 3.62 30.71
C THR A 172 -2.86 4.84 29.85
N GLU A 173 -2.76 6.04 30.41
CA GLU A 173 -3.01 7.29 29.69
C GLU A 173 -1.99 7.50 28.56
N TYR A 174 -0.70 7.33 28.84
CA TYR A 174 0.35 7.47 27.83
C TYR A 174 0.21 6.43 26.72
N TRP A 175 -0.08 5.17 27.08
CA TRP A 175 -0.35 4.12 26.11
C TRP A 175 -1.47 4.51 25.14
N ASN A 176 -2.61 4.95 25.67
CA ASN A 176 -3.77 5.28 24.85
C ASN A 176 -3.54 6.53 23.99
N LYS A 177 -2.93 7.58 24.55
CA LYS A 177 -2.77 8.87 23.87
C LYS A 177 -1.59 8.90 22.90
N SER A 178 -0.51 8.21 23.20
CA SER A 178 0.72 8.26 22.39
C SER A 178 0.89 6.98 21.57
N VAL A 179 1.11 5.84 22.22
CA VAL A 179 1.49 4.60 21.52
C VAL A 179 0.36 4.07 20.66
N TYR A 180 -0.84 3.91 21.22
CA TYR A 180 -1.98 3.30 20.54
C TYR A 180 -2.48 4.15 19.37
N THR A 181 -2.44 5.49 19.51
CA THR A 181 -2.83 6.41 18.45
C THR A 181 -1.89 6.28 17.25
N ILE A 182 -0.57 6.35 17.48
CA ILE A 182 0.41 6.21 16.39
C ILE A 182 0.35 4.81 15.77
N ARG A 183 0.17 3.77 16.60
CA ARG A 183 0.06 2.38 16.13
C ARG A 183 -1.11 2.15 15.17
N LYS A 184 -2.20 2.91 15.26
CA LYS A 184 -3.32 2.81 14.30
C LYS A 184 -2.97 3.32 12.91
N ASP A 185 -1.94 4.16 12.82
CA ASP A 185 -1.55 4.86 11.61
C ASP A 185 -0.33 4.22 10.93
N VAL A 186 0.14 3.06 11.42
CA VAL A 186 1.25 2.33 10.78
C VAL A 186 0.78 1.59 9.53
N PRO A 187 1.63 1.45 8.50
CA PRO A 187 1.34 0.57 7.37
C PRO A 187 1.08 -0.88 7.81
N ALA A 188 0.27 -1.61 7.05
CA ALA A 188 -0.23 -2.93 7.47
C ALA A 188 0.89 -3.95 7.77
N HIS A 189 1.99 -4.01 7.00
CA HIS A 189 3.08 -4.94 7.32
C HIS A 189 3.67 -4.71 8.72
N VAL A 190 3.76 -3.47 9.20
CA VAL A 190 4.19 -3.17 10.58
C VAL A 190 3.16 -3.73 11.57
N ALA A 191 1.88 -3.48 11.33
CA ALA A 191 0.80 -3.98 12.18
C ALA A 191 0.67 -5.52 12.16
N ASN A 192 1.05 -6.17 11.07
CA ASN A 192 0.99 -7.62 10.87
C ASN A 192 2.23 -8.33 11.44
N ASN A 193 3.43 -7.83 11.14
CA ASN A 193 4.70 -8.45 11.53
C ASN A 193 5.09 -8.14 12.97
N CYS A 194 4.67 -6.99 13.50
CA CYS A 194 4.98 -6.60 14.87
C CYS A 194 3.78 -6.89 15.80
N ARG A 195 3.08 -8.02 15.66
CA ARG A 195 2.06 -8.42 16.65
C ARG A 195 2.72 -9.05 17.86
N ARG A 196 2.98 -8.27 18.91
CA ARG A 196 3.48 -8.81 20.18
C ARG A 196 2.68 -8.31 21.38
N GLU A 197 2.50 -9.22 22.33
CA GLU A 197 1.77 -9.00 23.59
C GLU A 197 2.58 -8.15 24.58
N ARG A 198 3.91 -8.20 24.47
CA ARG A 198 4.83 -7.43 25.33
C ARG A 198 5.43 -6.25 24.58
N ILE A 199 5.47 -5.11 25.25
CA ILE A 199 5.89 -3.82 24.68
C ILE A 199 7.38 -3.78 24.33
N PRO A 200 8.32 -4.25 25.18
CA PRO A 200 9.74 -4.30 24.81
C PRO A 200 9.99 -5.11 23.53
N ASP A 201 9.28 -6.23 23.40
CA ASP A 201 9.37 -7.09 22.23
C ASP A 201 8.79 -6.40 20.97
N TYR A 202 7.73 -5.61 21.13
CA TYR A 202 7.15 -4.80 20.05
C TYR A 202 8.10 -3.68 19.61
N LEU A 203 8.71 -2.95 20.56
CA LEU A 203 9.72 -1.93 20.27
C LEU A 203 10.88 -2.52 19.46
N HIS A 204 11.46 -3.63 19.93
CA HIS A 204 12.56 -4.27 19.23
C HIS A 204 12.16 -4.68 17.81
N ALA A 205 10.99 -5.31 17.63
CA ALA A 205 10.50 -5.72 16.32
C ALA A 205 10.29 -4.55 15.34
N VAL A 206 9.78 -3.41 15.82
CA VAL A 206 9.58 -2.21 14.99
C VAL A 206 10.91 -1.58 14.60
N THR A 207 11.86 -1.49 15.54
CA THR A 207 13.21 -0.96 15.28
C THR A 207 13.97 -1.83 14.27
N ASP A 208 13.97 -3.15 14.46
CA ASP A 208 14.63 -4.08 13.54
C ASP A 208 14.04 -4.00 12.13
N LEU A 209 12.70 -3.91 12.02
CA LEU A 209 12.02 -3.74 10.74
C LEU A 209 12.42 -2.42 10.07
N TYR A 210 12.46 -1.32 10.81
CA TYR A 210 12.87 0.00 10.31
C TYR A 210 14.31 -0.02 9.78
N GLU A 211 15.25 -0.54 10.56
CA GLU A 211 16.67 -0.63 10.17
C GLU A 211 16.86 -1.53 8.96
N THR A 212 16.23 -2.70 8.96
CA THR A 212 16.28 -3.65 7.84
C THR A 212 15.77 -3.00 6.56
N SER A 213 14.63 -2.31 6.62
CA SER A 213 14.01 -1.69 5.45
C SER A 213 14.87 -0.56 4.88
N HIS A 214 15.52 0.24 5.74
CA HIS A 214 16.47 1.28 5.32
C HIS A 214 17.71 0.70 4.65
N ASN A 215 18.28 -0.36 5.22
CA ASN A 215 19.42 -1.05 4.63
C ASN A 215 19.06 -1.65 3.26
N MET A 216 17.88 -2.26 3.15
CA MET A 216 17.37 -2.83 1.90
C MET A 216 17.10 -1.74 0.84
N LEU A 217 16.54 -0.59 1.24
CA LEU A 217 16.33 0.54 0.34
C LEU A 217 17.64 1.13 -0.17
N ALA A 218 18.65 1.28 0.70
CA ALA A 218 19.98 1.74 0.30
C ALA A 218 20.63 0.79 -0.72
N LYS A 219 20.51 -0.53 -0.48
CA LYS A 219 20.98 -1.55 -1.42
C LYS A 219 20.23 -1.49 -2.75
N LEU A 220 18.91 -1.36 -2.73
CA LEU A 220 18.08 -1.24 -3.91
C LEU A 220 18.51 -0.06 -4.80
N LYS A 221 18.76 1.11 -4.20
CA LYS A 221 19.24 2.30 -4.91
C LYS A 221 20.54 2.02 -5.65
N GLN A 222 21.50 1.39 -4.97
CA GLN A 222 22.79 1.03 -5.58
C GLN A 222 22.59 0.05 -6.75
N GLU A 223 21.77 -0.99 -6.58
CA GLU A 223 21.52 -2.00 -7.60
C GLU A 223 20.83 -1.44 -8.85
N LEU A 224 19.78 -0.62 -8.66
CA LEU A 224 19.05 -0.01 -9.79
C LEU A 224 19.93 0.98 -10.57
N MET A 225 20.75 1.77 -9.87
CA MET A 225 21.73 2.66 -10.51
C MET A 225 22.75 1.87 -11.33
N LEU A 226 23.32 0.79 -10.77
CA LEU A 226 24.31 -0.04 -11.47
C LEU A 226 23.71 -0.71 -12.71
N GLN A 227 22.52 -1.29 -12.60
CA GLN A 227 21.88 -1.98 -13.74
C GLN A 227 21.60 -1.04 -14.92
N CYS A 228 21.22 0.21 -14.67
CA CYS A 228 21.02 1.18 -15.74
C CYS A 228 22.34 1.61 -16.39
N VAL A 229 23.43 1.74 -15.62
CA VAL A 229 24.77 2.01 -16.17
C VAL A 229 25.27 0.88 -17.06
N PHE A 230 24.97 -0.38 -16.72
CA PHE A 230 25.36 -1.54 -17.54
C PHE A 230 24.50 -1.70 -18.80
N GLN A 231 23.20 -1.39 -18.76
CA GLN A 231 22.33 -1.43 -19.94
C GLN A 231 22.69 -0.38 -21.00
N LEU A 232 23.27 0.76 -20.61
CA LEU A 232 23.79 1.78 -21.53
C LEU A 232 25.09 1.37 -22.24
N ARG A 233 25.75 0.28 -21.82
CA ARG A 233 27.05 -0.16 -22.35
C ARG A 233 27.00 -1.39 -23.25
N THR A 234 25.83 -2.01 -23.44
CA THR A 234 25.67 -3.12 -24.38
C THR A 234 25.18 -2.58 -25.73
N PRO A 235 25.99 -2.60 -26.80
CA PRO A 235 25.53 -2.25 -28.13
C PRO A 235 24.49 -3.29 -28.59
N SER A 236 23.39 -2.81 -29.16
CA SER A 236 22.39 -3.58 -29.89
C SER A 236 22.95 -4.24 -31.15
#